data_AF-A0A4S8RK25-F1
#
_entry.id   AF-A0A4S8RK25-F1
#
_cell.length_a   1.000
_cell.length_b   1.000
_cell.length_c   1.000
_cell.angle_alpha   90.00
_cell.angle_beta   90.00
_cell.angle_gamma   90.00
#
_symmetry.space_group_name_H-M   'P 1'
#
loop_
_entity.id
_entity.type
_entity.pdbx_description
1 polymer ?
#
loop_
_entity_poly.entity_id
_entity_poly.type
_entity_poly.pdbx_seq_one_letter_code
_entity_poly.pdbx_strand_id
1 'polypeptide(L)'
;MLAGNSIFGQNDTISEFDLYGCWKMKLATKENGIKKWIYVPCDISETGNSIKQFGIVFKAYNKCEFSATIQDALCPIIYERVEGSWTYDMKSGIVEVYYPKEFQKEFWDTLKEENPELEIPSPRMKTKFKIVGLEDGKMEIEKTTPNNG
;
A
#
# COMPACT_ATOMS: atom_id res chain seq x y z
N MET A 1 17.48 46.06 18.27
CA MET A 1 17.53 44.64 18.69
C MET A 1 16.48 43.91 17.89
N LEU A 2 16.89 43.16 16.86
CA LEU A 2 15.99 42.27 16.14
C LEU A 2 16.08 40.92 16.85
N ALA A 3 15.04 40.59 17.63
CA ALA A 3 14.87 39.25 18.15
C ALA A 3 14.53 38.34 16.97
N GLY A 4 15.51 37.55 16.53
CA GLY A 4 15.29 36.48 15.58
C GLY A 4 14.38 35.44 16.21
N ASN A 5 13.11 35.46 15.83
CA ASN A 5 12.21 34.34 16.08
C ASN A 5 12.71 33.16 15.25
N SER A 6 13.50 32.32 15.90
CA SER A 6 13.85 31.00 15.43
C SER A 6 12.58 30.15 15.44
N ILE A 7 11.88 30.12 14.31
CA ILE A 7 10.87 29.10 14.04
C ILE A 7 11.65 27.86 13.59
N PHE A 8 12.09 27.06 14.56
CA PHE A 8 12.37 25.66 14.31
C PHE A 8 11.04 24.99 13.98
N GLY A 9 10.62 25.08 12.71
CA GLY A 9 9.67 24.11 12.18
C GLY A 9 10.37 22.77 12.22
N GLN A 10 9.95 21.89 13.12
CA GLN A 10 10.31 20.49 13.05
C GLN A 10 9.90 20.01 11.65
N ASN A 11 10.88 19.72 10.80
CA ASN A 11 10.66 18.85 9.66
C ASN A 11 10.43 17.45 10.26
N ASP A 12 9.23 17.20 10.77
CA ASP A 12 8.81 15.89 11.22
C ASP A 12 8.85 14.96 10.00
N THR A 13 9.99 14.31 9.85
CA THR A 13 10.22 13.36 8.77
C THR A 13 9.48 12.11 9.17
N ILE A 14 8.46 11.75 8.39
CA ILE A 14 7.68 10.53 8.59
C ILE A 14 8.67 9.35 8.65
N SER A 15 8.65 8.63 9.76
CA SER A 15 9.51 7.48 9.99
C SER A 15 8.83 6.19 9.56
N GLU A 16 9.58 5.10 9.45
CA GLU A 16 9.02 3.77 9.18
C GLU A 16 8.01 3.36 10.27
N PHE A 17 8.27 3.73 11.53
CA PHE A 17 7.41 3.38 12.67
C PHE A 17 6.03 4.01 12.58
N ASP A 18 5.92 5.21 12.01
CA ASP A 18 4.64 5.90 11.82
C ASP A 18 3.72 5.16 10.83
N LEU A 19 4.27 4.25 10.04
CA LEU A 19 3.54 3.46 9.05
C LEU A 19 3.00 2.16 9.64
N TYR A 20 3.51 1.70 10.78
CA TYR A 20 3.09 0.44 11.36
C TYR A 20 1.63 0.48 11.79
N GLY A 21 0.94 -0.65 11.60
CA GLY A 21 -0.48 -0.78 11.92
C GLY A 21 -1.35 -1.06 10.70
N CYS A 22 -2.67 -1.06 10.93
CA CYS A 22 -3.65 -1.36 9.91
C CYS A 22 -4.19 -0.08 9.28
N TRP A 23 -4.12 0.01 7.96
CA TRP A 23 -4.56 1.14 7.17
C TRP A 23 -5.59 0.70 6.14
N LYS A 24 -6.68 1.44 6.01
CA LYS A 24 -7.69 1.27 4.96
C LYS A 24 -7.75 2.50 4.07
N MET A 25 -7.77 2.26 2.76
CA MET A 25 -7.78 3.33 1.77
C MET A 25 -9.18 3.94 1.65
N LYS A 26 -9.27 5.26 1.73
CA LYS A 26 -10.47 6.05 1.49
C LYS A 26 -10.18 7.09 0.39
N LEU A 27 -11.19 7.38 -0.42
CA LEU A 27 -11.11 8.47 -1.37
C LEU A 27 -11.27 9.79 -0.60
N ALA A 28 -10.29 10.68 -0.71
CA ALA A 28 -10.26 11.92 0.07
C ALA A 28 -11.13 13.01 -0.56
N THR A 29 -10.87 13.32 -1.83
CA THR A 29 -11.54 14.38 -2.59
C THR A 29 -11.13 14.29 -4.07
N LYS A 30 -11.96 14.87 -4.95
CA LYS A 30 -11.59 15.24 -6.32
C LYS A 30 -11.46 16.77 -6.37
N GLU A 31 -10.32 17.31 -5.95
CA GLU A 31 -10.03 18.73 -6.20
C GLU A 31 -9.27 18.86 -7.51
N ASN A 32 -9.76 19.74 -8.41
CA ASN A 32 -9.15 20.01 -9.71
C ASN A 32 -8.92 18.76 -10.61
N GLY A 33 -9.74 17.71 -10.43
CA GLY A 33 -9.64 16.47 -11.21
C GLY A 33 -8.55 15.50 -10.74
N ILE A 34 -7.77 15.86 -9.72
CA ILE A 34 -6.72 15.00 -9.15
C ILE A 34 -7.35 14.10 -8.08
N LYS A 35 -7.22 12.79 -8.24
CA LYS A 35 -7.69 11.80 -7.26
C LYS A 35 -6.67 11.71 -6.13
N LYS A 36 -7.00 12.28 -4.97
CA LYS A 36 -6.22 12.09 -3.73
C LYS A 36 -6.78 10.91 -2.95
N TRP A 37 -5.88 10.12 -2.38
CA TRP A 37 -6.21 8.96 -1.55
C TRP A 37 -5.68 9.20 -0.14
N ILE A 38 -6.47 8.82 0.85
CA ILE A 38 -6.07 8.86 2.26
C ILE A 38 -6.14 7.45 2.81
N TYR A 39 -5.09 7.03 3.48
CA TYR A 39 -5.14 5.90 4.39
C TYR A 39 -5.62 6.39 5.75
N VAL A 40 -6.65 5.74 6.27
CA VAL A 40 -7.10 5.93 7.65
C VAL A 40 -6.85 4.65 8.44
N PRO A 41 -6.66 4.71 9.77
CA PRO A 41 -6.53 3.52 10.59
C PRO A 41 -7.76 2.62 10.42
N CYS A 42 -7.54 1.30 10.46
CA CYS A 42 -8.65 0.36 10.51
C CYS A 42 -9.40 0.52 11.84
N ASP A 43 -10.74 0.53 11.79
CA ASP A 43 -11.56 0.62 13.00
C ASP A 43 -11.37 -0.66 13.83
N ILE A 44 -11.14 -0.51 15.14
CA ILE A 44 -10.91 -1.64 16.07
C ILE A 44 -12.21 -2.46 16.28
N SER A 45 -13.37 -1.94 15.88
CA SER A 45 -14.70 -2.47 16.24
C SER A 45 -15.61 -2.84 15.07
N GLU A 46 -15.11 -3.08 13.86
CA GLU A 46 -15.94 -3.65 12.78
C GLU A 46 -16.20 -5.16 13.01
N THR A 47 -16.84 -5.48 14.14
CA THR A 47 -17.56 -6.75 14.36
C THR A 47 -18.83 -6.72 13.51
N GLY A 48 -18.72 -7.07 12.24
CA GLY A 48 -19.90 -7.32 11.41
C GLY A 48 -19.62 -7.27 9.93
N ASN A 49 -19.51 -8.45 9.30
CA ASN A 49 -19.93 -8.78 7.93
C ASN A 49 -19.90 -7.67 6.85
N SER A 50 -18.89 -6.81 6.80
CA SER A 50 -18.64 -5.93 5.65
C SER A 50 -17.53 -6.52 4.79
N ILE A 51 -17.95 -7.47 3.96
CA ILE A 51 -17.28 -7.92 2.75
C ILE A 51 -16.73 -6.68 2.00
N LYS A 52 -15.41 -6.59 1.77
CA LYS A 52 -14.66 -5.63 0.90
C LYS A 52 -13.98 -4.37 1.52
N GLN A 53 -13.50 -4.38 2.76
CA GLN A 53 -12.52 -3.35 3.15
C GLN A 53 -11.08 -3.83 2.85
N PHE A 54 -10.50 -3.31 1.76
CA PHE A 54 -9.12 -3.54 1.34
C PHE A 54 -8.15 -2.77 2.25
N GLY A 55 -7.84 -3.36 3.41
CA GLY A 55 -6.81 -2.86 4.30
C GLY A 55 -5.43 -3.44 3.99
N ILE A 56 -4.38 -2.70 4.34
CA ILE A 56 -3.01 -3.21 4.44
C ILE A 56 -2.54 -3.06 5.89
N VAL A 57 -1.91 -4.10 6.43
CA VAL A 57 -1.28 -4.09 7.75
C VAL A 57 0.23 -4.04 7.55
N PHE A 58 0.87 -2.94 7.92
CA PHE A 58 2.33 -2.83 7.94
C PHE A 58 2.87 -3.31 9.28
N LYS A 59 3.88 -4.18 9.23
CA LYS A 59 4.55 -4.77 10.39
C LYS A 59 6.06 -4.54 10.30
N ALA A 60 6.73 -4.71 11.44
CA ALA A 60 8.18 -4.72 11.52
C ALA A 60 8.81 -5.82 10.62
N TYR A 61 10.11 -5.67 10.36
CA TYR A 61 10.91 -6.58 9.52
C TYR A 61 10.39 -6.68 8.08
N ASN A 62 9.94 -5.56 7.50
CA ASN A 62 9.50 -5.47 6.10
C ASN A 62 8.35 -6.42 5.74
N LYS A 63 7.51 -6.80 6.71
CA LYS A 63 6.34 -7.66 6.50
C LYS A 63 5.07 -6.85 6.39
N CYS A 64 4.16 -7.25 5.51
CA CYS A 64 2.82 -6.70 5.45
C CYS A 64 1.77 -7.78 5.22
N GLU A 65 0.52 -7.48 5.56
CA GLU A 65 -0.62 -8.33 5.18
C GLU A 65 -1.65 -7.50 4.42
N PHE A 66 -2.24 -8.09 3.39
CA PHE A 66 -3.31 -7.48 2.63
C PHE A 66 -4.25 -8.55 2.06
N SER A 67 -5.47 -8.16 1.73
CA SER A 67 -6.40 -9.04 1.01
C SER A 67 -6.05 -9.08 -0.47
N ALA A 68 -5.86 -10.27 -1.01
CA ALA A 68 -5.69 -10.50 -2.45
C ALA A 68 -6.80 -11.39 -2.98
N THR A 69 -7.16 -11.17 -4.24
CA THR A 69 -8.06 -12.08 -4.95
C THR A 69 -7.25 -13.30 -5.38
N ILE A 70 -7.75 -14.48 -5.02
CA ILE A 70 -7.27 -15.75 -5.58
C ILE A 70 -8.42 -16.26 -6.45
N GLN A 71 -8.29 -16.09 -7.76
CA GLN A 71 -9.24 -16.62 -8.71
C GLN A 71 -8.66 -17.86 -9.36
N ASP A 72 -9.37 -18.97 -9.24
CA ASP A 72 -9.23 -20.12 -10.11
C ASP A 72 -10.30 -20.02 -11.20
N ALA A 73 -10.01 -20.51 -12.41
CA ALA A 73 -10.74 -20.22 -13.64
C ALA A 73 -12.23 -20.62 -13.62
N LEU A 74 -12.68 -21.40 -12.63
CA LEU A 74 -14.03 -21.96 -12.53
C LEU A 74 -14.75 -21.66 -11.19
N CYS A 75 -14.17 -20.84 -10.30
CA CYS A 75 -14.72 -20.62 -8.95
C CYS A 75 -15.09 -19.15 -8.64
N PRO A 76 -16.03 -18.91 -7.70
CA PRO A 76 -16.34 -17.56 -7.21
C PRO A 76 -15.08 -16.88 -6.65
N ILE A 77 -15.00 -15.56 -6.78
CA ILE A 77 -13.87 -14.74 -6.29
C ILE A 77 -13.68 -14.98 -4.78
N ILE A 78 -12.58 -15.64 -4.41
CA ILE A 78 -12.17 -15.81 -3.02
C ILE A 78 -11.15 -14.71 -2.69
N TYR A 79 -11.38 -14.03 -1.58
CA TYR A 79 -10.42 -13.09 -1.00
C TYR A 79 -9.69 -13.78 0.14
N GLU A 80 -8.37 -13.84 0.06
CA GLU A 80 -7.54 -14.36 1.14
C GLU A 80 -6.59 -13.29 1.66
N ARG A 81 -6.26 -13.37 2.95
CA ARG A 81 -5.14 -12.60 3.50
C ARG A 81 -3.84 -13.23 3.03
N VAL A 82 -2.97 -12.39 2.48
CA VAL A 82 -1.66 -12.77 2.00
C VAL A 82 -0.60 -12.02 2.79
N GLU A 83 0.43 -12.72 3.26
CA GLU A 83 1.64 -12.10 3.81
C GLU A 83 2.58 -11.73 2.66
N GLY A 84 2.85 -10.45 2.50
CA GLY A 84 3.80 -9.90 1.54
C GLY A 84 4.94 -9.18 2.23
N SER A 85 5.73 -8.46 1.44
CA SER A 85 6.78 -7.59 1.96
C SER A 85 6.58 -6.15 1.55
N TRP A 86 7.26 -5.24 2.22
CA TRP A 86 7.23 -3.82 1.88
C TRP A 86 8.54 -3.12 2.20
N THR A 87 8.79 -2.02 1.52
CA THR A 87 9.94 -1.13 1.75
C THR A 87 9.47 0.31 1.87
N TYR A 88 10.25 1.11 2.59
CA TYR A 88 10.02 2.54 2.74
C TYR A 88 11.32 3.30 2.54
N ASP A 89 11.34 4.20 1.56
CA ASP A 89 12.43 5.16 1.41
C ASP A 89 12.05 6.48 2.10
N MET A 90 12.60 6.68 3.29
CA MET A 90 12.39 7.87 4.11
C MET A 90 12.75 9.18 3.38
N LYS A 91 13.69 9.15 2.43
CA LYS A 91 14.09 10.37 1.69
C LYS A 91 13.05 10.81 0.67
N SER A 92 12.48 9.86 -0.07
CA SER A 92 11.48 10.14 -1.11
C SER A 92 10.05 10.04 -0.62
N GLY A 93 9.82 9.43 0.54
CA GLY A 93 8.50 9.10 1.08
C GLY A 93 7.80 7.97 0.33
N ILE A 94 8.53 7.19 -0.48
CA ILE A 94 7.97 6.13 -1.31
C ILE A 94 7.83 4.84 -0.51
N VAL A 95 6.63 4.27 -0.56
CA VAL A 95 6.33 2.92 -0.08
C VAL A 95 6.11 2.00 -1.28
N GLU A 96 6.78 0.86 -1.27
CA GLU A 96 6.57 -0.23 -2.23
C GLU A 96 6.12 -1.47 -1.48
N VAL A 97 5.05 -2.09 -1.96
CA VAL A 97 4.46 -3.31 -1.41
C VAL A 97 4.59 -4.40 -2.45
N TYR A 98 4.99 -5.59 -2.03
CA TYR A 98 5.24 -6.73 -2.92
C TYR A 98 4.41 -7.95 -2.50
N TYR A 99 3.97 -8.70 -3.50
CA TYR A 99 3.42 -10.03 -3.29
C TYR A 99 4.50 -11.02 -2.83
N PRO A 100 4.14 -12.09 -2.10
CA PRO A 100 5.09 -13.15 -1.83
C PRO A 100 5.54 -13.82 -3.15
N LYS A 101 6.77 -14.33 -3.15
CA LYS A 101 7.42 -14.88 -4.35
C LYS A 101 6.58 -15.95 -5.06
N GLU A 102 5.90 -16.79 -4.28
CA GLU A 102 5.09 -17.91 -4.81
C GLU A 102 3.62 -17.52 -5.10
N PHE A 103 3.23 -16.24 -4.93
CA PHE A 103 1.85 -15.81 -5.15
C PHE A 103 1.40 -16.03 -6.59
N GLN A 104 0.42 -16.90 -6.84
CA GLN A 104 -0.05 -17.27 -8.18
C GLN A 104 1.06 -17.79 -9.10
N LYS A 105 2.09 -18.44 -8.56
CA LYS A 105 3.25 -18.89 -9.33
C LYS A 105 2.88 -19.65 -10.60
N GLU A 106 1.95 -20.61 -10.52
CA GLU A 106 1.51 -21.40 -11.67
C GLU A 106 0.97 -20.52 -12.81
N PHE A 107 0.14 -19.51 -12.50
CA PHE A 107 -0.35 -18.56 -13.49
C PHE A 107 0.79 -17.81 -14.18
N TRP A 108 1.81 -17.37 -13.42
CA TRP A 108 2.94 -16.64 -13.96
C TRP A 108 3.92 -17.53 -14.73
N ASP A 109 4.08 -18.78 -14.30
CA ASP A 109 4.90 -19.77 -15.00
C ASP A 109 4.26 -20.08 -16.36
N THR A 110 2.94 -20.34 -16.42
CA THR A 110 2.20 -20.51 -17.69
C THR A 110 2.32 -19.28 -18.59
N LEU A 111 2.16 -18.06 -18.05
CA LEU A 111 2.26 -16.84 -18.84
C LEU A 111 3.66 -16.67 -19.47
N LYS A 112 4.70 -17.07 -18.74
CA LYS A 112 6.09 -17.05 -19.22
C LYS A 112 6.39 -18.16 -20.22
N GLU A 113 5.76 -19.32 -20.09
CA GLU A 113 5.83 -20.39 -21.10
C GLU A 113 5.19 -19.94 -22.41
N GLU A 114 4.04 -19.26 -22.34
CA GLU A 114 3.34 -18.74 -23.51
C GLU A 114 4.05 -17.52 -24.13
N ASN A 115 4.76 -16.71 -23.33
CA ASN A 115 5.45 -15.50 -23.76
C ASN A 115 6.87 -15.42 -23.13
N PRO A 116 7.86 -16.16 -23.65
CA PRO A 116 9.20 -16.26 -23.05
C PRO A 116 9.98 -14.95 -22.95
N GLU A 117 9.67 -13.99 -23.82
CA GLU A 117 10.26 -12.64 -23.83
C GLU A 117 9.68 -11.71 -22.77
N LEU A 118 8.60 -12.10 -22.09
CA LEU A 118 7.97 -11.29 -21.05
C LEU A 118 8.87 -11.24 -19.80
N GLU A 119 9.40 -10.07 -19.49
CA GLU A 119 10.12 -9.84 -18.24
C GLU A 119 9.13 -9.68 -17.07
N ILE A 120 9.04 -10.73 -16.24
CA ILE A 120 8.22 -10.71 -15.02
C ILE A 120 9.10 -10.33 -13.82
N PRO A 121 8.88 -9.17 -13.18
CA PRO A 121 9.69 -8.74 -12.04
C PRO A 121 9.52 -9.67 -10.83
N SER A 122 10.62 -9.93 -10.13
CA SER A 122 10.64 -10.73 -8.89
C SER A 122 11.49 -10.02 -7.84
N PRO A 123 10.92 -9.61 -6.68
CA PRO A 123 9.54 -9.83 -6.25
C PRO A 123 8.52 -9.00 -7.05
N ARG A 124 7.29 -9.52 -7.17
CA ARG A 124 6.20 -8.84 -7.91
C ARG A 124 5.62 -7.69 -7.08
N MET A 125 5.63 -6.48 -7.63
CA MET A 125 5.08 -5.30 -6.96
C MET A 125 3.55 -5.33 -6.95
N LYS A 126 2.96 -5.22 -5.75
CA LYS A 126 1.51 -5.09 -5.53
C LYS A 126 1.05 -3.66 -5.75
N THR A 127 1.75 -2.70 -5.15
CA THR A 127 1.44 -1.28 -5.24
C THR A 127 2.64 -0.44 -4.83
N LYS A 128 2.67 0.79 -5.34
CA LYS A 128 3.63 1.84 -5.01
C LYS A 128 2.90 3.16 -4.85
N PHE A 129 3.21 3.86 -3.76
CA PHE A 129 2.64 5.17 -3.49
C PHE A 129 3.66 6.04 -2.73
N LYS A 130 3.47 7.35 -2.82
CA LYS A 130 4.24 8.33 -2.08
C LYS A 130 3.41 8.88 -0.94
N ILE A 131 3.98 8.94 0.26
CA ILE A 131 3.37 9.61 1.40
C ILE A 131 3.66 11.11 1.27
N VAL A 132 2.59 11.91 1.31
CA VAL A 132 2.70 13.37 1.19
C VAL A 132 2.43 14.09 2.52
N GLY A 133 1.79 13.43 3.48
CA GLY A 133 1.56 13.96 4.81
C GLY A 133 0.99 12.93 5.79
N LEU A 134 1.19 13.18 7.08
CA LEU A 134 0.61 12.41 8.17
C LEU A 134 0.03 13.39 9.20
N GLU A 135 -1.29 13.57 9.18
CA GLU A 135 -1.99 14.55 10.03
C GLU A 135 -3.24 13.91 10.63
N ASP A 136 -3.56 14.20 11.89
CA ASP A 136 -4.73 13.68 12.61
C ASP A 136 -4.86 12.14 12.56
N GLY A 137 -3.72 11.44 12.58
CA GLY A 137 -3.66 9.97 12.47
C GLY A 137 -4.07 9.42 11.09
N LYS A 138 -4.10 10.27 10.06
CA LYS A 138 -4.40 9.91 8.66
C LYS A 138 -3.17 10.12 7.81
N MET A 139 -2.97 9.23 6.84
CA MET A 139 -1.85 9.27 5.92
C MET A 139 -2.34 9.68 4.54
N GLU A 140 -1.95 10.85 4.08
CA GLU A 140 -2.24 11.31 2.73
C GLU A 140 -1.22 10.69 1.76
N ILE A 141 -1.72 10.11 0.67
CA ILE A 141 -0.87 9.43 -0.32
C ILE A 141 -1.18 9.85 -1.75
N GLU A 142 -0.14 9.81 -2.58
CA GLU A 142 -0.21 9.93 -4.03
C GLU A 142 0.13 8.57 -4.65
N LYS A 143 -0.82 7.99 -5.39
CA LYS A 143 -0.61 6.68 -6.05
C LYS A 143 0.29 6.86 -7.27
N THR A 144 1.40 6.12 -7.31
CA THR A 144 2.38 6.21 -8.41
C THR A 144 2.36 4.99 -9.32
N THR A 145 1.60 3.93 -8.98
CA THR A 145 1.39 2.77 -9.86
C THR A 145 0.19 3.01 -10.78
N PRO A 146 0.29 2.77 -12.10
CA PRO A 146 -0.87 2.70 -12.97
C PRO A 146 -1.85 1.64 -12.46
N ASN A 147 -3.17 1.89 -12.55
CA ASN A 147 -4.17 0.86 -12.35
C ASN A 147 -4.10 -0.13 -13.52
N ASN A 148 -3.16 -1.06 -13.48
CA ASN A 148 -3.25 -2.26 -14.30
C ASN A 148 -4.02 -3.29 -13.47
N GLY A 149 -5.32 -3.08 -13.41
CA GLY A 149 -6.31 -4.08 -12.96
C GLY A 149 -6.95 -4.70 -14.17
#